data_AF-A0A7S0JD47-F1
#
_entry.id   AF-A0A7S0JD47-F1
#
_cell.length_a   1.000
_cell.length_b   1.000
_cell.length_c   1.000
_cell.angle_alpha   90.00
_cell.angle_beta   90.00
_cell.angle_gamma   90.00
#
_symmetry.space_group_name_H-M   'P 1'
#
loop_
_entity.id
_entity.type
_entity.pdbx_description
1 polymer ?
#
loop_
_entity_poly.entity_id
_entity_poly.type
_entity_poly.pdbx_seq_one_letter_code
_entity_poly.pdbx_strand_id
1 'polypeptide(L)'
;AVLVFEAGAPFLWSAMHEFAASYDPLLWGWNGPELLTRVHVQCTFQGSAAVQIVPREAFYPIYWQEVGVYASGEQLSRQQRAWSTIERRAYTAHLWNQKSARLSAHPHSLLYRLLHRWVVLPAWSAV
;
A
#
# COMPACT_ATOMS: atom_id res chain seq x y z
N ALA A 1 -0.85 -4.27 -2.29
CA ALA A 1 -2.08 -3.51 -2.55
C ALA A 1 -3.09 -3.82 -1.45
N VAL A 2 -3.98 -2.88 -1.14
CA VAL A 2 -5.11 -3.13 -0.24
C VAL A 2 -6.37 -2.98 -1.08
N LEU A 3 -7.20 -4.00 -1.07
CA LEU A 3 -8.48 -4.03 -1.77
C LEU A 3 -9.54 -4.41 -0.76
N VAL A 4 -10.63 -3.65 -0.73
CA VAL A 4 -11.74 -3.87 0.21
C VAL A 4 -13.03 -3.87 -0.61
N PHE A 5 -13.76 -4.97 -0.53
CA PHE A 5 -15.00 -5.17 -1.25
C PHE A 5 -16.03 -5.83 -0.33
N GLU A 6 -17.29 -5.43 -0.47
CA GLU A 6 -18.40 -6.16 0.10
C GLU A 6 -18.65 -7.46 -0.68
N ALA A 7 -19.29 -8.42 -0.02
CA ALA A 7 -19.73 -9.64 -0.70
C ALA A 7 -20.66 -9.30 -1.87
N GLY A 8 -20.41 -9.90 -3.04
CA GLY A 8 -21.19 -9.64 -4.25
C GLY A 8 -20.85 -8.33 -4.98
N ALA A 9 -19.73 -7.66 -4.65
CA ALA A 9 -19.30 -6.45 -5.36
C ALA A 9 -19.20 -6.68 -6.88
N PRO A 10 -19.94 -5.92 -7.72
CA PRO A 10 -19.95 -6.11 -9.17
C PRO A 10 -18.57 -5.97 -9.82
N PHE A 11 -17.73 -5.06 -9.30
CA PHE A 11 -16.37 -4.89 -9.78
C PHE A 11 -15.52 -6.16 -9.63
N LEU A 12 -15.62 -6.84 -8.47
CA LEU A 12 -14.87 -8.07 -8.22
C LEU A 12 -15.37 -9.20 -9.11
N TRP A 13 -16.67 -9.27 -9.36
CA TRP A 13 -17.26 -10.20 -10.32
C TRP A 13 -16.71 -9.98 -11.74
N SER A 14 -16.68 -8.74 -12.22
CA SER A 14 -16.07 -8.39 -13.51
C SER A 14 -14.59 -8.77 -13.57
N ALA A 15 -13.85 -8.56 -12.48
CA ALA A 15 -12.44 -8.95 -12.39
C ALA A 15 -12.23 -10.47 -12.46
N MET A 16 -13.08 -11.25 -11.77
CA MET A 16 -13.03 -12.72 -11.84
C MET A 16 -13.35 -13.23 -13.25
N HIS A 17 -14.33 -12.62 -13.91
CA HIS A 17 -14.68 -12.95 -15.29
C HIS A 17 -13.55 -12.64 -16.28
N GLU A 18 -12.95 -11.45 -16.18
CA GLU A 18 -11.83 -11.06 -17.04
C GLU A 18 -10.64 -12.00 -16.82
N PHE A 19 -10.31 -12.30 -15.55
CA PHE A 19 -9.25 -13.25 -15.20
C PHE A 19 -9.47 -14.61 -15.86
N ALA A 20 -10.66 -15.18 -15.72
CA ALA A 20 -10.97 -16.50 -16.27
C ALA A 20 -10.94 -16.52 -17.81
N ALA A 21 -11.26 -15.40 -18.46
CA ALA A 21 -11.32 -15.30 -19.91
C ALA A 21 -9.96 -15.02 -20.58
N SER A 22 -9.05 -14.31 -19.90
CA SER A 22 -7.81 -13.82 -20.51
C SER A 22 -6.53 -14.30 -19.81
N TYR A 23 -6.64 -15.24 -18.87
CA TYR A 23 -5.50 -15.74 -18.09
C TYR A 23 -4.32 -16.16 -18.98
N ASP A 24 -3.13 -15.66 -18.67
CA ASP A 24 -1.87 -16.06 -19.30
C ASP A 24 -0.85 -16.47 -18.23
N PRO A 25 -0.44 -17.75 -18.14
CA PRO A 25 0.46 -18.23 -17.09
C PRO A 25 1.84 -17.55 -17.10
N LEU A 26 2.25 -16.92 -18.19
CA LEU A 26 3.56 -16.26 -18.31
C LEU A 26 3.53 -14.79 -17.86
N LEU A 27 2.36 -14.20 -17.71
CA LEU A 27 2.20 -12.76 -17.48
C LEU A 27 1.56 -12.47 -16.12
N TRP A 28 2.39 -12.41 -15.07
CA TRP A 28 1.93 -12.10 -13.71
C TRP A 28 1.21 -10.74 -13.61
N GLY A 29 1.76 -9.71 -14.26
CA GLY A 29 1.18 -8.36 -14.26
C GLY A 29 -0.19 -8.34 -14.91
N TRP A 30 -0.29 -8.97 -16.09
CA TRP A 30 -1.51 -9.14 -16.86
C TRP A 30 -2.63 -9.78 -16.05
N ASN A 31 -2.31 -10.83 -15.27
CA ASN A 31 -3.27 -11.56 -14.44
C ASN A 31 -3.64 -10.86 -13.11
N GLY A 32 -2.94 -9.78 -12.75
CA GLY A 32 -3.05 -9.17 -11.42
C GLY A 32 -3.25 -7.65 -11.49
N PRO A 33 -2.23 -6.82 -11.22
CA PRO A 33 -2.40 -5.36 -11.19
C PRO A 33 -2.97 -4.76 -12.48
N GLU A 34 -2.54 -5.26 -13.63
CA GLU A 34 -3.01 -4.76 -14.93
C GLU A 34 -4.45 -5.19 -15.19
N LEU A 35 -4.85 -6.40 -14.76
CA LEU A 35 -6.24 -6.85 -14.82
C LEU A 35 -7.18 -5.88 -14.12
N LEU A 36 -6.85 -5.48 -12.89
CA LEU A 36 -7.66 -4.53 -12.13
C LEU A 36 -7.75 -3.17 -12.85
N THR A 37 -6.70 -2.79 -13.56
CA THR A 37 -6.66 -1.56 -14.36
C THR A 37 -7.57 -1.69 -15.59
N ARG A 38 -7.49 -2.80 -16.34
CA ARG A 38 -8.36 -3.08 -17.50
C ARG A 38 -9.83 -3.08 -17.11
N VAL A 39 -10.17 -3.78 -16.02
CA VAL A 39 -11.55 -3.88 -15.50
C VAL A 39 -12.05 -2.52 -15.04
N HIS A 40 -11.23 -1.73 -14.33
CA HIS A 40 -11.61 -0.38 -13.92
C HIS A 40 -11.92 0.54 -15.10
N VAL A 41 -11.07 0.50 -16.13
CA VAL A 41 -11.30 1.27 -17.36
C VAL A 41 -12.60 0.82 -18.03
N GLN A 42 -12.83 -0.48 -18.18
CA GLN A 42 -14.05 -1.02 -18.78
C GLN A 42 -15.32 -0.64 -18.00
N CYS A 43 -15.34 -0.83 -16.68
CA CYS A 43 -16.48 -0.47 -15.83
C CYS A 43 -16.76 1.04 -15.85
N THR A 44 -15.72 1.87 -15.92
CA THR A 44 -15.86 3.33 -16.04
C THR A 44 -16.50 3.72 -17.36
N PHE A 45 -16.04 3.14 -18.47
CA PHE A 45 -16.64 3.37 -19.79
C PHE A 45 -18.11 2.91 -19.87
N GLN A 46 -18.46 1.82 -19.20
CA GLN A 46 -19.81 1.27 -19.17
C GLN A 46 -20.72 1.93 -18.12
N GLY A 47 -20.18 2.81 -17.26
CA GLY A 47 -20.91 3.39 -16.12
C GLY A 47 -21.38 2.37 -15.08
N SER A 48 -20.76 1.18 -15.01
CA SER A 48 -21.37 -0.01 -14.41
C SER A 48 -20.77 -0.49 -13.08
N ALA A 49 -19.69 0.11 -12.56
CA ALA A 49 -19.21 -0.21 -11.20
C ALA A 49 -18.31 0.91 -10.66
N ALA A 50 -18.76 1.59 -9.61
CA ALA A 50 -17.94 2.57 -8.92
C ALA A 50 -17.00 1.85 -7.94
N VAL A 51 -15.69 1.95 -8.17
CA VAL A 51 -14.68 1.66 -7.15
C VAL A 51 -14.01 2.97 -6.74
N GLN A 52 -13.89 3.17 -5.43
CA GLN A 52 -13.16 4.31 -4.91
C GLN A 52 -11.66 4.00 -4.93
N ILE A 53 -10.91 4.74 -5.74
CA ILE A 53 -9.46 4.71 -5.72
C ILE A 53 -8.99 5.76 -4.72
N VAL A 54 -8.22 5.34 -3.72
CA VAL A 54 -7.58 6.24 -2.76
C VAL A 54 -6.12 6.49 -3.12
N PRO A 55 -5.53 7.64 -2.72
CA PRO A 55 -4.13 7.93 -2.96
C PRO A 55 -3.21 6.87 -2.35
N ARG A 56 -2.05 6.65 -2.97
CA ARG A 56 -1.04 5.70 -2.49
C ARG A 56 -0.66 5.95 -1.03
N GLU A 57 -0.56 7.22 -0.64
CA GLU A 57 -0.17 7.67 0.69
C GLU A 57 -1.15 7.20 1.78
N ALA A 58 -2.37 6.80 1.41
CA ALA A 58 -3.34 6.24 2.36
C ALA A 58 -2.88 4.92 2.97
N PHE A 59 -2.09 4.13 2.24
CA PHE A 59 -1.61 2.80 2.67
C PHE A 59 -0.09 2.64 2.61
N TYR A 60 0.59 3.41 1.76
CA TYR A 60 2.03 3.40 1.58
C TYR A 60 2.61 4.82 1.68
N PRO A 61 2.46 5.49 2.84
CA PRO A 61 2.99 6.84 3.06
C PRO A 61 4.53 6.88 3.15
N ILE A 62 5.18 5.72 3.34
CA ILE A 62 6.63 5.57 3.37
C ILE A 62 7.05 4.71 2.19
N TYR A 63 7.91 5.27 1.35
CA TYR A 63 8.52 4.48 0.29
C TYR A 63 9.69 3.67 0.85
N TRP A 64 9.73 2.38 0.55
CA TRP A 64 10.68 1.45 1.16
C TRP A 64 12.15 1.79 0.86
N GLN A 65 12.44 2.48 -0.25
CA GLN A 65 13.80 2.94 -0.58
C GLN A 65 14.26 4.07 0.35
N GLU A 66 13.33 4.81 0.94
CA GLU A 66 13.61 5.97 1.77
C GLU A 66 13.68 5.64 3.26
N VAL A 67 13.38 4.39 3.66
CA VAL A 67 13.27 4.00 5.08
C VAL A 67 14.55 4.27 5.87
N GLY A 68 15.72 4.22 5.23
CA GLY A 68 16.99 4.61 5.83
C GLY A 68 17.07 6.09 6.21
N VAL A 69 16.55 6.99 5.36
CA VAL A 69 16.44 8.42 5.67
C VAL A 69 15.50 8.62 6.85
N TYR A 70 14.40 7.87 6.90
CA TYR A 70 13.45 7.96 8.01
C TYR A 70 13.92 7.31 9.31
N ALA A 71 15.02 6.55 9.29
CA ALA A 71 15.67 6.03 10.48
C ALA A 71 16.81 6.94 10.99
N SER A 72 17.30 7.87 10.18
CA SER A 72 18.45 8.71 10.53
C SER A 72 18.05 9.94 11.35
N GLY A 73 19.04 10.57 11.99
CA GLY A 73 18.89 11.87 12.65
C GLY A 73 18.97 13.07 11.70
N GLU A 74 18.99 12.84 10.38
CA GLU A 74 19.20 13.87 9.37
C GLU A 74 17.91 14.21 8.61
N GLN A 75 17.91 15.29 7.84
CA GLN A 75 16.77 15.71 7.01
C GLN A 75 15.46 15.84 7.81
N LEU A 76 15.54 16.26 9.08
CA LEU A 76 14.39 16.30 10.00
C LEU A 76 13.19 17.09 9.46
N SER A 77 13.41 18.15 8.67
CA SER A 77 12.32 18.89 8.01
C SER A 77 11.55 18.05 6.98
N ARG A 78 12.24 17.17 6.23
CA ARG A 78 11.61 16.20 5.32
C ARG A 78 10.83 15.16 6.10
N GLN A 79 11.45 14.64 7.16
CA GLN A 79 10.83 13.68 8.07
C GLN A 79 9.55 14.28 8.70
N GLN A 80 9.58 15.54 9.14
CA GLN A 80 8.39 16.22 9.68
C GLN A 80 7.26 16.37 8.65
N ARG A 81 7.57 16.63 7.38
CA ARG A 81 6.57 16.65 6.30
C ARG A 81 5.96 15.27 6.08
N ALA A 82 6.78 14.23 6.01
CA ALA A 82 6.31 12.85 5.86
C ALA A 82 5.43 12.42 7.05
N TRP A 83 5.84 12.76 8.27
CA TRP A 83 5.05 12.55 9.48
C TRP A 83 3.66 13.22 9.39
N SER A 84 3.65 14.47 8.95
CA SER A 84 2.39 15.23 8.79
C SER A 84 1.46 14.61 7.74
N THR A 85 2.02 13.99 6.69
CA THR A 85 1.24 13.21 5.71
C THR A 85 0.67 11.95 6.33
N ILE A 86 1.47 11.21 7.11
CA ILE A 86 1.04 9.99 7.80
C ILE A 86 -0.14 10.30 8.72
N GLU A 87 -0.03 11.30 9.59
CA GLU A 87 -1.09 11.63 10.56
C GLU A 87 -2.41 12.06 9.91
N ARG A 88 -2.35 12.73 8.75
CA ARG A 88 -3.55 13.32 8.13
C ARG A 88 -4.18 12.48 7.05
N ARG A 89 -3.41 11.59 6.41
CA ARG A 89 -3.83 10.92 5.17
C ARG A 89 -3.68 9.42 5.20
N ALA A 90 -2.83 8.86 6.08
CA ALA A 90 -2.57 7.43 6.11
C ALA A 90 -3.47 6.70 7.09
N TYR A 91 -4.01 5.57 6.66
CA TYR A 91 -4.67 4.60 7.54
C TYR A 91 -3.66 3.65 8.17
N THR A 92 -2.55 3.40 7.47
CA THR A 92 -1.48 2.50 7.92
C THR A 92 -0.15 2.86 7.25
N ALA A 93 0.95 2.34 7.79
CA ALA A 93 2.26 2.43 7.20
C ALA A 93 2.90 1.03 7.11
N HIS A 94 3.26 0.61 5.90
CA HIS A 94 3.98 -0.64 5.70
C HIS A 94 5.49 -0.44 5.81
N LEU A 95 6.11 -1.12 6.77
CA LEU A 95 7.56 -1.22 6.90
C LEU A 95 8.02 -2.56 6.36
N TRP A 96 8.75 -2.54 5.24
CA TRP A 96 9.25 -3.77 4.64
C TRP A 96 10.43 -4.32 5.45
N ASN A 97 10.20 -5.42 6.18
CA ASN A 97 11.19 -6.02 7.09
C ASN A 97 12.57 -6.25 6.46
N GLN A 98 12.65 -6.64 5.18
CA GLN A 98 13.93 -6.83 4.49
C GLN A 98 14.79 -5.55 4.46
N LYS A 99 14.15 -4.38 4.51
CA LYS A 99 14.80 -3.06 4.51
C LYS A 99 14.88 -2.44 5.90
N SER A 100 13.86 -2.62 6.74
CA SER A 100 13.76 -1.95 8.03
C SER A 100 14.41 -2.70 9.20
N ALA A 101 14.45 -4.04 9.17
CA ALA A 101 14.83 -4.84 10.35
C ALA A 101 16.29 -4.64 10.79
N ARG A 102 17.17 -4.19 9.89
CA ARG A 102 18.59 -3.94 10.18
C ARG A 102 18.90 -2.48 10.56
N LEU A 103 17.88 -1.62 10.58
CA LEU A 103 18.06 -0.20 10.86
C LEU A 103 17.89 0.09 12.35
N SER A 104 18.87 0.78 12.92
CA SER A 104 18.74 1.41 14.23
C SER A 104 18.08 2.77 14.05
N ALA A 105 16.86 2.93 14.59
CA ALA A 105 16.13 4.18 14.49
C ALA A 105 16.69 5.22 15.47
N HIS A 106 17.17 6.34 14.94
CA HIS A 106 17.64 7.47 15.75
C HIS A 106 16.46 8.06 16.57
N PRO A 107 16.64 8.47 17.85
CA PRO A 107 15.53 8.91 18.71
C PRO A 107 14.66 10.06 18.17
N HIS A 108 15.22 10.89 17.29
CA HIS A 108 14.50 11.99 16.64
C HIS A 108 13.99 11.68 15.23
N SER A 109 14.17 10.44 14.77
CA SER A 109 13.74 10.00 13.44
C SER A 109 12.23 9.72 13.38
N LEU A 110 11.68 9.80 12.18
CA LEU A 110 10.30 9.46 11.86
C LEU A 110 10.03 7.99 12.19
N LEU A 111 10.96 7.09 11.86
CA LEU A 111 10.83 5.67 12.12
C LEU A 111 10.74 5.39 13.63
N TYR A 112 11.60 6.02 14.43
CA TYR A 112 11.54 5.90 15.89
C TYR A 112 10.18 6.38 16.41
N ARG A 113 9.72 7.54 15.93
CA ARG A 113 8.42 8.09 16.30
C ARG A 113 7.26 7.17 15.90
N LEU A 114 7.28 6.58 14.70
CA LEU A 114 6.27 5.60 14.24
C LEU A 114 6.18 4.41 15.19
N LEU A 115 7.33 3.78 15.48
CA LEU A 115 7.42 2.56 16.28
C LEU A 115 7.03 2.77 17.74
N HIS A 116 7.08 4.02 18.24
CA HIS A 116 6.70 4.36 19.61
C HIS A 116 5.31 4.99 19.74
N ARG A 117 4.75 5.53 18.65
CA ARG A 117 3.43 6.16 18.68
C ARG A 117 2.30 5.17 18.47
N TRP A 118 2.50 4.16 17.63
CA TRP A 118 1.46 3.22 17.21
C TRP A 118 1.88 1.77 17.43
N VAL A 119 0.89 0.90 17.58
CA VAL A 119 1.12 -0.54 17.71
C VAL A 119 1.66 -1.08 16.38
N VAL A 120 2.83 -1.73 16.44
CA VAL A 120 3.40 -2.45 15.31
C VAL A 120 2.86 -3.87 15.37
N LEU A 121 1.94 -4.21 14.45
CA LEU A 121 1.49 -5.58 14.30
C LEU A 121 2.60 -6.36 13.57
N PRO A 122 3.21 -7.38 14.19
CA PRO A 122 4.11 -8.26 13.45
C PRO A 122 3.29 -8.93 12.35
N ALA A 123 3.85 -8.96 11.13
CA ALA A 123 3.35 -9.89 10.12
C ALA A 123 3.57 -11.29 10.71
N TRP A 124 2.48 -11.96 11.11
CA TRP A 124 2.54 -13.25 11.77
C TRP A 124 3.46 -14.19 10.97
N SER A 125 4.53 -14.65 11.62
CA SER A 125 5.17 -15.90 11.23
C SER A 125 4.12 -16.98 11.47
N ALA A 126 3.55 -17.52 10.39
CA ALA A 126 2.81 -18.76 10.46
C ALA A 126 3.72 -19.79 11.15
N VAL A 127 3.27 -20.27 12.32
CA VAL A 127 3.80 -21.46 12.98
C VAL A 127 3.26 -22.68 12.25
#